data_AF-A0A9P3YPZ8-F1
#
_entry.id   AF-A0A9P3YPZ8-F1
#
_cell.length_a   1.000
_cell.length_b   1.000
_cell.length_c   1.000
_cell.angle_alpha   90.00
_cell.angle_beta   90.00
_cell.angle_gamma   90.00
#
_symmetry.space_group_name_H-M   'P 1'
#
loop_
_entity.id
_entity.type
_entity.pdbx_description
1 polymer ?
#
loop_
_entity_poly.entity_id
_entity_poly.type
_entity_poly.pdbx_seq_one_letter_code
_entity_poly.pdbx_strand_id
1 'polypeptide(L)'
;MSDAHYDMHKRNGYSSDEPYPEIKVLGPNKYYAELLMDDYAGISSEFTSVNQYLYHNFDLDETHRELSEMWINISITEMLHMEILAKTIRLLGGNPVYRGSTSSCGAYWNGGFVCYGNSICNRLKLDLHLEHVAINNYYKDISLIEDPYIKAILNRIILDEKLHVSLFEKAIEKYCK
;
A
#
# COMPACT_ATOMS: atom_id res chain seq x y z
N MET A 1 -19.21 -4.15 14.24
CA MET A 1 -17.89 -4.68 14.63
C MET A 1 -16.87 -3.87 13.85
N SER A 2 -16.38 -2.80 14.48
CA SER A 2 -15.40 -1.86 13.93
C SER A 2 -14.15 -2.05 14.76
N ASP A 3 -13.41 -3.13 14.48
CA ASP A 3 -12.09 -3.36 15.07
C ASP A 3 -11.16 -3.66 13.90
N ALA A 4 -10.71 -2.63 13.19
CA ALA A 4 -9.42 -2.73 12.55
C ALA A 4 -8.39 -2.92 13.65
N HIS A 5 -7.60 -4.00 13.55
CA HIS A 5 -6.50 -4.23 14.47
C HIS A 5 -5.34 -3.32 14.07
N TYR A 6 -5.59 -2.01 14.03
CA TYR A 6 -4.62 -0.99 13.66
C TYR A 6 -3.32 -1.19 14.43
N ASP A 7 -3.43 -1.52 15.72
CA ASP A 7 -2.29 -1.74 16.62
C ASP A 7 -1.42 -2.94 16.24
N MET A 8 -1.95 -3.93 15.53
CA MET A 8 -1.20 -5.14 15.15
C MET A 8 -0.12 -4.82 14.11
N HIS A 9 -0.45 -3.96 13.14
CA HIS A 9 0.38 -3.63 12.00
C HIS A 9 0.92 -2.20 12.02
N LYS A 10 0.51 -1.33 12.95
CA LYS A 10 1.15 -0.02 13.12
C LYS A 10 2.64 -0.20 13.44
N ARG A 11 3.50 0.53 12.72
CA ARG A 11 4.95 0.50 12.89
C ARG A 11 5.45 1.92 13.09
N ASN A 12 5.90 2.23 14.31
CA ASN A 12 6.43 3.54 14.65
C ASN A 12 7.63 3.89 13.76
N GLY A 13 7.63 5.06 13.15
CA GLY A 13 8.65 5.49 12.20
C GLY A 13 8.45 4.99 10.76
N TYR A 14 7.48 4.10 10.52
CA TYR A 14 7.10 3.56 9.22
C TYR A 14 5.60 3.71 8.93
N SER A 15 4.91 4.48 9.76
CA SER A 15 3.54 4.94 9.58
C SER A 15 3.43 6.29 10.29
N SER A 16 2.59 7.18 9.78
CA SER A 16 2.29 8.47 10.39
C SER A 16 1.69 8.28 11.79
N ASP A 17 2.00 9.22 12.69
CA ASP A 17 1.46 9.21 14.06
C ASP A 17 -0.04 9.56 14.09
N GLU A 18 -0.55 10.19 13.02
CA GLU A 18 -1.95 10.54 12.90
C GLU A 18 -2.85 9.30 13.03
N PRO A 19 -3.98 9.38 13.75
CA PRO A 19 -4.87 8.25 13.91
C PRO A 19 -5.58 7.91 12.59
N TYR A 20 -5.84 6.61 12.38
CA TYR A 20 -6.75 6.21 11.32
C TYR A 20 -8.20 6.59 11.66
N PRO A 21 -8.97 7.14 10.70
CA PRO A 21 -10.39 7.35 10.91
C PRO A 21 -11.11 6.00 11.07
N GLU A 22 -12.35 6.06 11.55
CA GLU A 22 -13.23 4.89 11.58
C GLU A 22 -13.51 4.38 10.16
N ILE A 23 -13.37 3.06 9.94
CA ILE A 23 -13.72 2.44 8.65
C ILE A 23 -15.24 2.38 8.53
N LYS A 24 -15.80 3.30 7.74
CA LYS A 24 -17.22 3.34 7.41
C LYS A 24 -17.44 3.96 6.04
N VAL A 25 -18.65 3.77 5.52
CA VAL A 25 -19.13 4.32 4.26
C VAL A 25 -20.56 4.82 4.45
N LEU A 26 -21.02 5.76 3.63
CA LEU A 26 -22.39 6.25 3.63
C LEU A 26 -23.39 5.17 3.23
N GLY A 27 -22.97 4.22 2.40
CA GLY A 27 -23.75 3.07 2.01
C GLY A 27 -23.05 2.23 0.94
N PRO A 28 -23.64 1.09 0.54
CA PRO A 28 -23.09 0.25 -0.51
C PRO A 28 -22.94 1.01 -1.84
N ASN A 29 -21.79 0.87 -2.49
CA ASN A 29 -21.53 1.43 -3.82
C ASN A 29 -20.50 0.57 -4.56
N LYS A 30 -20.98 -0.24 -5.51
CA LYS A 30 -20.12 -1.16 -6.28
C LYS A 30 -19.09 -0.45 -7.15
N TYR A 31 -19.38 0.76 -7.63
CA TYR A 31 -18.42 1.52 -8.41
C TYR A 31 -17.22 1.90 -7.55
N TYR A 32 -17.46 2.43 -6.35
CA TYR A 32 -16.37 2.73 -5.41
C TYR A 32 -15.63 1.48 -4.96
N ALA A 33 -16.34 0.37 -4.75
CA ALA A 33 -15.68 -0.91 -4.43
C ALA A 33 -14.68 -1.30 -5.53
N GLU A 34 -15.07 -1.19 -6.80
CA GLU A 34 -14.20 -1.54 -7.93
C GLU A 34 -13.05 -0.57 -8.15
N LEU A 35 -13.17 0.72 -7.77
CA LEU A 35 -12.03 1.63 -7.73
C LEU A 35 -10.98 1.12 -6.74
N LEU A 36 -11.41 0.88 -5.49
CA LEU A 36 -10.54 0.41 -4.41
C LEU A 36 -9.95 -1.00 -4.65
N MET A 37 -10.52 -1.81 -5.55
CA MET A 37 -9.92 -3.09 -5.93
C MET A 37 -8.55 -2.91 -6.59
N ASP A 38 -8.36 -1.82 -7.35
CA ASP A 38 -7.07 -1.53 -7.99
C ASP A 38 -6.00 -1.16 -6.94
N ASP A 39 -6.35 -0.35 -5.93
CA ASP A 39 -5.45 -0.05 -4.81
C ASP A 39 -5.20 -1.28 -3.93
N TYR A 40 -6.18 -2.16 -3.76
CA TYR A 40 -6.07 -3.35 -2.91
C TYR A 40 -5.17 -4.44 -3.51
N ALA A 41 -5.43 -4.85 -4.75
CA ALA A 41 -4.76 -5.99 -5.39
C ALA A 41 -4.63 -5.85 -6.92
N GLY A 42 -4.63 -4.62 -7.43
CA GLY A 42 -4.28 -4.31 -8.81
C GLY A 42 -2.79 -4.44 -9.11
N ILE A 43 -2.36 -3.93 -10.27
CA ILE A 43 -0.96 -4.00 -10.71
C ILE A 43 -0.03 -3.24 -9.76
N SER A 44 -0.34 -1.98 -9.48
CA SER A 44 0.36 -1.13 -8.52
C SER A 44 -0.56 -0.89 -7.33
N SER A 45 -0.46 -1.77 -6.34
CA SER A 45 -1.41 -1.93 -5.23
C SER A 45 -0.67 -2.28 -3.95
N GLU A 46 -1.35 -2.20 -2.81
CA GLU A 46 -0.76 -2.55 -1.51
C GLU A 46 -0.34 -4.02 -1.48
N PHE A 47 -1.07 -4.90 -2.16
CA PHE A 47 -0.64 -6.30 -2.26
C PHE A 47 0.64 -6.46 -3.09
N THR A 48 0.83 -5.66 -4.15
CA THR A 48 2.10 -5.61 -4.87
C THR A 48 3.22 -5.05 -3.99
N SER A 49 2.97 -3.95 -3.26
CA SER A 49 3.93 -3.32 -2.34
C SER A 49 4.40 -4.30 -1.27
N VAL A 50 3.48 -4.98 -0.57
CA VAL A 50 3.79 -6.02 0.42
C VAL A 50 4.76 -7.05 -0.15
N ASN A 51 4.41 -7.66 -1.29
CA ASN A 51 5.19 -8.75 -1.86
C ASN A 51 6.52 -8.29 -2.46
N GLN A 52 6.57 -7.07 -3.01
CA GLN A 52 7.79 -6.49 -3.56
C GLN A 52 8.80 -6.20 -2.43
N TYR A 53 8.37 -5.57 -1.34
CA TYR A 53 9.25 -5.24 -0.21
C TYR A 53 9.75 -6.50 0.50
N LEU A 54 8.89 -7.51 0.66
CA LEU A 54 9.32 -8.81 1.18
C LEU A 54 10.37 -9.46 0.29
N TYR A 55 10.16 -9.48 -1.04
CA TYR A 55 11.14 -10.04 -1.96
C TYR A 55 12.47 -9.28 -1.92
N HIS A 56 12.44 -7.94 -1.92
CA HIS A 56 13.65 -7.11 -1.88
C HIS A 56 14.48 -7.32 -0.62
N ASN A 57 13.84 -7.77 0.46
CA ASN A 57 14.46 -8.08 1.74
C ASN A 57 15.11 -9.48 1.81
N PHE A 58 14.65 -10.48 1.05
CA PHE A 58 14.97 -11.90 1.31
C PHE A 58 16.46 -12.30 1.20
N ASP A 59 17.23 -11.63 0.35
CA ASP A 59 18.64 -11.93 0.10
C ASP A 59 19.60 -10.91 0.75
N LEU A 60 19.08 -10.04 1.63
CA LEU A 60 19.93 -9.18 2.45
C LEU A 60 20.65 -9.98 3.54
N ASP A 61 21.91 -9.66 3.75
CA ASP A 61 22.71 -10.18 4.86
C ASP A 61 22.70 -9.22 6.07
N GLU A 62 23.34 -9.64 7.16
CA GLU A 62 23.46 -8.85 8.40
C GLU A 62 24.11 -7.48 8.20
N THR A 63 24.88 -7.28 7.11
CA THR A 63 25.51 -5.98 6.83
C THR A 63 24.50 -4.92 6.37
N HIS A 64 23.30 -5.34 5.96
CA HIS A 64 22.19 -4.49 5.52
C HIS A 64 20.99 -4.52 6.48
N ARG A 65 21.21 -4.87 7.75
CA ARG A 65 20.14 -5.04 8.75
C ARG A 65 19.18 -3.85 8.84
N GLU A 66 19.68 -2.61 8.84
CA GLU A 66 18.85 -1.41 8.90
C GLU A 66 17.91 -1.28 7.68
N LEU A 67 18.41 -1.67 6.49
CA LEU A 67 17.62 -1.67 5.27
C LEU A 67 16.58 -2.82 5.28
N SER A 68 16.98 -3.98 5.80
CA SER A 68 16.07 -5.12 6.01
C SER A 68 14.92 -4.75 6.95
N GLU A 69 15.23 -4.14 8.10
CA GLU A 69 14.25 -3.65 9.07
C GLU A 69 13.32 -2.61 8.43
N MET A 70 13.84 -1.72 7.57
CA MET A 70 13.02 -0.75 6.83
C MET A 70 12.02 -1.45 5.90
N TRP A 71 12.47 -2.33 5.00
CA TRP A 71 11.59 -3.03 4.07
C TRP A 71 10.52 -3.87 4.78
N ILE A 72 10.89 -4.59 5.85
CA ILE A 72 9.95 -5.39 6.61
C ILE A 72 8.89 -4.50 7.28
N ASN A 73 9.30 -3.40 7.92
CA ASN A 73 8.35 -2.57 8.63
C ASN A 73 7.42 -1.81 7.70
N ILE A 74 7.91 -1.33 6.53
CA ILE A 74 7.06 -0.74 5.50
C ILE A 74 6.08 -1.81 4.99
N SER A 75 6.54 -3.01 4.64
CA SER A 75 5.67 -4.12 4.20
C SER A 75 4.56 -4.44 5.21
N ILE A 76 4.84 -4.33 6.52
CA ILE A 76 3.81 -4.53 7.54
C ILE A 76 2.81 -3.36 7.56
N THR A 77 3.25 -2.12 7.36
CA THR A 77 2.34 -0.98 7.17
C THR A 77 1.43 -1.21 5.95
N GLU A 78 1.96 -1.70 4.83
CA GLU A 78 1.16 -2.04 3.64
C GLU A 78 0.10 -3.11 3.92
N MET A 79 0.40 -4.11 4.76
CA MET A 79 -0.59 -5.10 5.20
C MET A 79 -1.74 -4.45 5.98
N LEU A 80 -1.49 -3.35 6.70
CA LEU A 80 -2.55 -2.58 7.36
C LEU A 80 -3.43 -1.88 6.32
N HIS A 81 -2.84 -1.25 5.31
CA HIS A 81 -3.59 -0.61 4.23
C HIS A 81 -4.48 -1.62 3.51
N MET A 82 -3.96 -2.81 3.23
CA MET A 82 -4.76 -3.93 2.71
C MET A 82 -5.96 -4.27 3.61
N GLU A 83 -5.78 -4.35 4.92
CA GLU A 83 -6.87 -4.65 5.86
C GLU A 83 -7.96 -3.56 5.80
N ILE A 84 -7.54 -2.29 5.74
CA ILE A 84 -8.41 -1.12 5.66
C ILE A 84 -9.21 -1.13 4.36
N LEU A 85 -8.53 -1.30 3.22
CA LEU A 85 -9.16 -1.36 1.90
C LEU A 85 -10.13 -2.54 1.81
N ALA A 86 -9.73 -3.74 2.24
CA ALA A 86 -10.59 -4.92 2.21
C ALA A 86 -11.88 -4.72 3.03
N LYS A 87 -11.78 -4.12 4.22
CA LYS A 87 -12.95 -3.79 5.05
C LYS A 87 -13.84 -2.77 4.36
N THR A 88 -13.25 -1.73 3.77
CA THR A 88 -13.97 -0.69 3.03
C THR A 88 -14.71 -1.27 1.81
N ILE A 89 -14.02 -2.10 1.01
CA ILE A 89 -14.60 -2.82 -0.15
C ILE A 89 -15.80 -3.68 0.28
N ARG A 90 -15.69 -4.40 1.40
CA ARG A 90 -16.81 -5.21 1.93
C ARG A 90 -18.01 -4.36 2.34
N LEU A 91 -17.79 -3.23 3.01
CA LEU A 91 -18.87 -2.31 3.40
C LEU A 91 -19.57 -1.71 2.17
N LEU A 92 -18.83 -1.49 1.08
CA LEU A 92 -19.36 -1.04 -0.21
C LEU A 92 -20.15 -2.11 -0.96
N GLY A 93 -20.19 -3.36 -0.45
CA GLY A 93 -20.85 -4.50 -1.09
C GLY A 93 -19.99 -5.20 -2.16
N GLY A 94 -18.68 -4.96 -2.16
CA GLY A 94 -17.70 -5.68 -2.96
C GLY A 94 -17.15 -6.93 -2.26
N ASN A 95 -16.34 -7.71 -2.98
CA ASN A 95 -15.64 -8.87 -2.45
C ASN A 95 -14.12 -8.71 -2.71
N PRO A 96 -13.29 -8.45 -1.68
CA PRO A 96 -11.87 -8.18 -1.82
C PRO A 96 -11.08 -9.47 -2.10
N VAL A 97 -11.28 -10.06 -3.28
CA VAL A 97 -10.42 -11.12 -3.80
C VAL A 97 -9.17 -10.50 -4.41
N TYR A 98 -8.04 -11.21 -4.42
CA TYR A 98 -6.78 -10.67 -4.94
C TYR A 98 -6.79 -10.53 -6.46
N ARG A 99 -7.42 -9.46 -6.96
CA ARG A 99 -7.47 -9.03 -8.36
C ARG A 99 -7.48 -7.51 -8.42
N GLY A 100 -7.09 -6.96 -9.56
CA GLY A 100 -7.46 -5.59 -9.89
C GLY A 100 -8.84 -5.49 -10.52
N SER A 101 -9.27 -4.27 -10.75
CA SER A 101 -10.42 -3.90 -11.57
C SER A 101 -9.93 -3.46 -12.95
N THR A 102 -9.75 -2.16 -13.17
CA THR A 102 -9.37 -1.63 -14.47
C THR A 102 -7.89 -1.87 -14.75
N SER A 103 -7.03 -1.80 -13.73
CA SER A 103 -5.58 -1.99 -13.88
C SER A 103 -5.21 -3.33 -14.51
N SER A 104 -5.94 -4.39 -14.17
CA SER A 104 -5.67 -5.77 -14.62
C SER A 104 -6.79 -6.38 -15.47
N CYS A 105 -7.79 -5.58 -15.88
CA CYS A 105 -8.98 -6.06 -16.57
C CYS A 105 -9.71 -7.20 -15.81
N GLY A 106 -9.76 -7.12 -14.48
CA GLY A 106 -10.37 -8.13 -13.62
C GLY A 106 -9.52 -9.39 -13.38
N ALA A 107 -8.29 -9.44 -13.86
CA ALA A 107 -7.42 -10.60 -13.67
C ALA A 107 -6.93 -10.71 -12.21
N TYR A 108 -6.79 -11.95 -11.74
CA TYR A 108 -6.19 -12.22 -10.44
C TYR A 108 -4.74 -11.71 -10.40
N TRP A 109 -4.37 -11.19 -9.24
CA TRP A 109 -3.00 -10.82 -8.93
C TRP A 109 -2.09 -12.05 -9.10
N ASN A 110 -0.92 -11.83 -9.66
CA ASN A 110 0.11 -12.85 -9.79
C ASN A 110 1.50 -12.22 -9.58
N GLY A 111 2.49 -13.07 -9.30
CA GLY A 111 3.86 -12.62 -9.02
C GLY A 111 4.52 -11.82 -10.14
N GLY A 112 3.98 -11.85 -11.37
CA GLY A 112 4.46 -11.02 -12.48
C GLY A 112 4.23 -9.52 -12.29
N PHE A 113 3.43 -9.08 -11.32
CA PHE A 113 3.29 -7.66 -10.99
C PHE A 113 4.43 -7.12 -10.10
N VAL A 114 5.20 -8.01 -9.47
CA VAL A 114 6.34 -7.61 -8.63
C VAL A 114 7.51 -7.18 -9.50
N CYS A 115 8.04 -5.98 -9.27
CA CYS A 115 9.27 -5.53 -9.90
C CYS A 115 10.47 -6.01 -9.07
N TYR A 116 10.95 -7.23 -9.31
CA TYR A 116 11.98 -7.89 -8.50
C TYR A 116 13.35 -7.17 -8.38
N GLY A 117 13.71 -6.37 -9.39
CA GLY A 117 15.00 -5.68 -9.46
C GLY A 117 16.24 -6.61 -9.49
N ASN A 118 17.41 -6.02 -9.72
CA ASN A 118 18.68 -6.77 -9.88
C ASN A 118 19.81 -6.33 -8.94
N SER A 119 19.61 -5.28 -8.16
CA SER A 119 20.57 -4.74 -7.18
C SER A 119 19.83 -3.94 -6.12
N ILE A 120 20.43 -3.73 -4.96
CA ILE A 120 19.85 -2.93 -3.87
C ILE A 120 19.39 -1.56 -4.38
N CYS A 121 20.27 -0.87 -5.12
CA CYS A 121 19.93 0.44 -5.65
C CYS A 121 18.76 0.41 -6.65
N ASN A 122 18.71 -0.60 -7.51
CA ASN A 122 17.59 -0.75 -8.43
C ASN A 122 16.28 -1.01 -7.70
N ARG A 123 16.28 -1.89 -6.69
CA ARG A 123 15.11 -2.23 -5.87
C ARG A 123 14.56 -1.01 -5.14
N LEU A 124 15.43 -0.25 -4.46
CA LEU A 124 15.05 1.00 -3.79
C LEU A 124 14.39 2.01 -4.74
N LYS A 125 14.89 2.14 -5.97
CA LYS A 125 14.28 3.02 -6.99
C LYS A 125 12.94 2.50 -7.50
N LEU A 126 12.76 1.19 -7.59
CA LEU A 126 11.49 0.56 -7.95
C LEU A 126 10.45 0.75 -6.84
N ASP A 127 10.86 0.63 -5.59
CA ASP A 127 10.01 0.86 -4.42
C ASP A 127 9.58 2.33 -4.34
N LEU A 128 10.52 3.27 -4.43
CA LEU A 128 10.20 4.70 -4.49
C LEU A 128 9.22 5.03 -5.63
N HIS A 129 9.40 4.40 -6.79
CA HIS A 129 8.48 4.59 -7.91
C HIS A 129 7.08 4.04 -7.60
N LEU A 130 6.99 2.86 -6.98
CA LEU A 130 5.72 2.24 -6.60
C LEU A 130 4.93 3.12 -5.62
N GLU A 131 5.61 3.69 -4.62
CA GLU A 131 5.02 4.65 -3.66
C GLU A 131 4.44 5.88 -4.36
N HIS A 132 5.17 6.47 -5.32
CA HIS A 132 4.66 7.59 -6.10
C HIS A 132 3.43 7.21 -6.94
N VAL A 133 3.41 5.99 -7.49
CA VAL A 133 2.25 5.49 -8.23
C VAL A 133 1.06 5.30 -7.30
N ALA A 134 1.24 4.71 -6.12
CA ALA A 134 0.20 4.53 -5.10
C ALA A 134 -0.43 5.89 -4.69
N ILE A 135 0.40 6.88 -4.36
CA ILE A 135 -0.08 8.25 -4.02
C ILE A 135 -0.93 8.84 -5.16
N ASN A 136 -0.48 8.70 -6.40
CA ASN A 136 -1.21 9.22 -7.56
C ASN A 136 -2.53 8.48 -7.80
N ASN A 137 -2.55 7.16 -7.62
CA ASN A 137 -3.76 6.35 -7.70
C ASN A 137 -4.77 6.80 -6.63
N TYR A 138 -4.32 6.96 -5.39
CA TYR A 138 -5.20 7.45 -4.32
C TYR A 138 -5.76 8.85 -4.61
N TYR A 139 -4.96 9.79 -5.11
CA TYR A 139 -5.48 11.10 -5.49
C TYR A 139 -6.51 11.03 -6.63
N LYS A 140 -6.29 10.16 -7.60
CA LYS A 140 -7.24 9.91 -8.68
C LYS A 140 -8.55 9.35 -8.13
N ASP A 141 -8.49 8.35 -7.25
CA ASP A 141 -9.68 7.73 -6.68
C ASP A 141 -10.44 8.69 -5.76
N ILE A 142 -9.74 9.49 -4.97
CA ILE A 142 -10.33 10.59 -4.18
C ILE A 142 -11.12 11.57 -5.06
N SER A 143 -10.68 11.80 -6.31
CA SER A 143 -11.38 12.70 -7.24
C SER A 143 -12.66 12.09 -7.85
N LEU A 144 -12.79 10.77 -7.83
CA LEU A 144 -13.92 10.02 -8.40
C LEU A 144 -14.95 9.59 -7.34
N ILE A 145 -14.52 9.51 -6.09
CA ILE A 145 -15.33 9.15 -4.94
C ILE A 145 -15.96 10.42 -4.37
N GLU A 146 -17.21 10.36 -3.90
CA GLU A 146 -17.85 11.47 -3.16
C GLU A 146 -18.05 11.16 -1.68
N ASP A 147 -17.92 9.91 -1.28
CA ASP A 147 -18.05 9.49 0.12
C ASP A 147 -16.92 10.12 0.98
N PRO A 148 -17.26 11.00 1.94
CA PRO A 148 -16.27 11.72 2.73
C PRO A 148 -15.50 10.78 3.68
N TYR A 149 -16.07 9.65 4.09
CA TYR A 149 -15.40 8.71 4.97
C TYR A 149 -14.32 7.94 4.22
N ILE A 150 -14.59 7.53 2.98
CA ILE A 150 -13.58 6.91 2.13
C ILE A 150 -12.47 7.91 1.80
N LYS A 151 -12.82 9.15 1.43
CA LYS A 151 -11.82 10.21 1.22
C LYS A 151 -10.92 10.39 2.43
N ALA A 152 -11.47 10.39 3.65
CA ALA A 152 -10.67 10.52 4.87
C ALA A 152 -9.71 9.34 5.07
N ILE A 153 -10.16 8.11 4.79
CA ILE A 153 -9.31 6.91 4.84
C ILE A 153 -8.17 7.01 3.83
N LEU A 154 -8.45 7.30 2.57
CA LEU A 154 -7.43 7.38 1.52
C LEU A 154 -6.43 8.51 1.77
N ASN A 155 -6.90 9.68 2.22
CA ASN A 155 -6.00 10.77 2.61
C ASN A 155 -5.09 10.39 3.78
N ARG A 156 -5.58 9.53 4.69
CA ARG A 156 -4.75 9.03 5.79
C ARG A 156 -3.70 8.05 5.30
N ILE A 157 -4.04 7.12 4.41
CA ILE A 157 -3.08 6.18 3.79
C ILE A 157 -1.97 6.97 3.07
N ILE A 158 -2.33 8.00 2.28
CA ILE A 158 -1.36 8.90 1.61
C ILE A 158 -0.31 9.50 2.58
N LEU A 159 -0.63 9.70 3.87
CA LEU A 159 0.38 10.17 4.83
C LEU A 159 1.47 9.12 5.11
N ASP A 160 1.12 7.84 5.11
CA ASP A 160 2.08 6.74 5.24
C ASP A 160 2.92 6.63 3.96
N GLU A 161 2.31 6.65 2.77
CA GLU A 161 3.06 6.60 1.50
C GLU A 161 4.07 7.76 1.38
N LYS A 162 3.71 8.97 1.83
CA LYS A 162 4.65 10.09 1.85
C LYS A 162 5.82 9.87 2.81
N LEU A 163 5.58 9.19 3.93
CA LEU A 163 6.65 8.78 4.84
C LEU A 163 7.52 7.71 4.18
N HIS A 164 6.94 6.71 3.53
CA HIS A 164 7.65 5.66 2.78
C HIS A 164 8.55 6.27 1.70
N VAL A 165 8.03 7.20 0.88
CA VAL A 165 8.82 7.99 -0.08
C VAL A 165 10.08 8.58 0.59
N SER A 166 9.90 9.28 1.72
CA SER A 166 11.03 9.91 2.41
C SER A 166 12.05 8.91 2.97
N LEU A 167 11.62 7.71 3.33
CA LEU A 167 12.48 6.64 3.81
C LEU A 167 13.27 6.04 2.65
N PHE A 168 12.61 5.75 1.52
CA PHE A 168 13.28 5.25 0.32
C PHE A 168 14.26 6.26 -0.27
N GLU A 169 13.93 7.56 -0.30
CA GLU A 169 14.87 8.61 -0.73
C GLU A 169 16.16 8.60 0.11
N LYS A 170 16.04 8.56 1.44
CA LYS A 170 17.20 8.47 2.35
C LYS A 170 18.00 7.18 2.15
N ALA A 171 17.31 6.06 1.94
CA ALA A 171 17.97 4.79 1.66
C ALA A 171 18.73 4.84 0.32
N ILE A 172 18.15 5.44 -0.72
CA ILE A 172 18.83 5.65 -2.01
C ILE A 172 20.10 6.47 -1.81
N GLU A 173 20.05 7.60 -1.11
CA GLU A 173 21.24 8.43 -0.83
C GLU A 173 22.37 7.64 -0.13
N LYS A 174 22.00 6.69 0.72
CA LYS A 174 22.93 5.86 1.49
C LYS A 174 23.52 4.70 0.67
N TYR A 175 22.69 3.99 -0.11
CA TYR A 175 23.04 2.70 -0.71
C TYR A 175 23.24 2.71 -2.25
N CYS A 176 22.95 3.82 -2.94
CA CYS A 176 23.09 3.94 -4.41
C CYS A 176 24.35 4.65 -4.91
N LYS A 177 25.41 4.72 -4.09
CA LYS A 177 26.65 5.41 -4.46
C LYS A 177 27.51 4.63 -5.45
#